data_AF-A0A2S0NSR9-F1
#
_entry.id   AF-A0A2S0NSR9-F1
#
_cell.length_a   1.000
_cell.length_b   1.000
_cell.length_c   1.000
_cell.angle_alpha   90.00
_cell.angle_beta   90.00
_cell.angle_gamma   90.00
#
_symmetry.space_group_name_H-M   'P 1'
#
loop_
_entity.id
_entity.type
_entity.pdbx_description
1 polymer ?
#
loop_
_entity_poly.entity_id
_entity_poly.type
_entity_poly.pdbx_seq_one_letter_code
_entity_poly.pdbx_strand_id
1 'polypeptide(L)'
;MQPSAVCRRHRGRAPGEIRGGYGLLRADLQEPLHEHWLVQVWEPRLYDLAWLSDYLDLSSYNGRKSLPEYGLGRNCTLFEKTRLWAYKAIRQGWPDYPEWLAACVDRASGYNAQFEQPLPANEVRHTAKSIAKWTHQHLSPAGFREEQARRGAKGGKVSKGGGRPSNSGKDKSDLLPEVLRLKAQGYTNRDIADDLGEHKKYWGSVSYAAIAGPFPSL
;
A
#
# COMPACT_ATOMS: atom_id res chain seq x y z
N MET A 1 35.70 9.92 -18.45
CA MET A 1 35.55 10.06 -19.91
C MET A 1 35.34 8.67 -20.49
N GLN A 2 34.12 8.29 -20.86
CA GLN A 2 33.87 7.11 -21.70
C GLN A 2 32.63 7.39 -22.57
N PRO A 3 32.72 7.28 -23.90
CA PRO A 3 31.56 7.36 -24.79
C PRO A 3 30.68 6.12 -24.64
N SER A 4 29.37 6.27 -24.85
CA SER A 4 28.41 5.17 -24.81
C SER A 4 28.69 4.15 -25.92
N ALA A 5 29.37 3.07 -25.56
CA ALA A 5 29.73 1.96 -26.42
C ALA A 5 28.64 0.88 -26.41
N VAL A 6 28.13 0.48 -27.57
CA VAL A 6 27.40 -0.79 -27.70
C VAL A 6 28.40 -1.86 -28.13
N CYS A 7 28.46 -2.90 -27.31
CA CYS A 7 29.50 -3.91 -27.33
C CYS A 7 28.92 -5.19 -28.00
N ARG A 8 29.32 -5.50 -29.24
CA ARG A 8 28.79 -6.66 -30.01
C ARG A 8 29.84 -7.78 -30.11
N ARG A 9 29.48 -9.00 -29.68
CA ARG A 9 30.36 -10.18 -29.72
C ARG A 9 30.49 -10.72 -31.15
N HIS A 10 31.72 -10.89 -31.63
CA HIS A 10 31.99 -11.52 -32.93
C HIS A 10 31.66 -13.03 -32.88
N ARG A 11 30.67 -13.49 -33.65
CA ARG A 11 30.44 -14.93 -33.87
C ARG A 11 31.39 -15.43 -34.95
N GLY A 12 32.58 -15.86 -34.56
CA GLY A 12 33.47 -16.50 -35.53
C GLY A 12 34.83 -16.83 -34.94
N ARG A 13 34.91 -17.91 -34.15
CA ARG A 13 36.04 -18.85 -34.07
C ARG A 13 35.64 -20.03 -33.17
N ALA A 14 35.88 -21.25 -33.63
CA ALA A 14 35.61 -22.50 -32.92
C ALA A 14 36.38 -22.57 -31.57
N PRO A 15 35.88 -23.32 -30.57
CA PRO A 15 36.47 -23.34 -29.24
C PRO A 15 37.77 -24.15 -29.23
N GLY A 16 38.88 -23.46 -28.94
CA GLY A 16 40.11 -24.09 -28.45
C GLY A 16 39.94 -24.45 -26.97
N GLU A 17 40.23 -25.69 -26.65
CA GLU A 17 40.16 -26.29 -25.32
C GLU A 17 41.08 -25.57 -24.32
N ILE A 18 40.49 -25.06 -23.23
CA ILE A 18 41.23 -24.60 -22.04
C ILE A 18 40.87 -25.50 -20.86
N ARG A 19 41.82 -26.37 -20.52
CA ARG A 19 41.81 -27.20 -19.32
C ARG A 19 42.09 -26.35 -18.08
N GLY A 20 41.28 -26.55 -17.04
CA GLY A 20 41.69 -26.34 -15.65
C GLY A 20 41.00 -25.21 -14.91
N GLY A 21 40.24 -25.59 -13.88
CA GLY A 21 40.27 -24.92 -12.57
C GLY A 21 39.31 -23.76 -12.32
N TYR A 22 38.37 -24.01 -11.39
CA TYR A 22 37.76 -23.05 -10.45
C TYR A 22 36.73 -22.04 -11.01
N GLY A 23 35.45 -22.37 -10.77
CA GLY A 23 34.54 -21.52 -10.00
C GLY A 23 34.11 -20.17 -10.56
N LEU A 24 32.86 -20.15 -11.04
CA LEU A 24 31.81 -19.14 -10.80
C LEU A 24 32.13 -17.64 -10.98
N LEU A 25 31.18 -16.95 -11.64
CA LEU A 25 30.94 -15.50 -11.68
C LEU A 25 31.58 -14.73 -12.85
N ARG A 26 30.77 -14.51 -13.90
CA ARG A 26 30.36 -13.18 -14.40
C ARG A 26 29.89 -13.30 -15.86
N ALA A 27 28.65 -13.76 -16.03
CA ALA A 27 27.86 -13.21 -17.12
C ALA A 27 27.51 -11.77 -16.71
N ASP A 28 27.66 -10.83 -17.63
CA ASP A 28 27.10 -9.46 -17.55
C ASP A 28 27.96 -8.36 -16.91
N LEU A 29 29.30 -8.48 -16.94
CA LEU A 29 30.14 -7.28 -16.94
C LEU A 29 30.94 -7.22 -18.24
N GLN A 30 30.39 -6.54 -19.23
CA GLN A 30 31.07 -6.27 -20.48
C GLN A 30 31.97 -5.07 -20.25
N GLU A 31 33.27 -5.29 -20.08
CA GLU A 31 34.24 -4.19 -20.03
C GLU A 31 34.34 -3.58 -21.43
N PRO A 32 33.89 -2.33 -21.63
CA PRO A 32 33.75 -1.73 -22.96
C PRO A 32 35.10 -1.46 -23.66
N LEU A 33 36.22 -1.67 -22.97
CA LEU A 33 37.59 -1.45 -23.46
C LEU A 33 38.34 -2.76 -23.74
N HIS A 34 37.66 -3.90 -23.72
CA HIS A 34 38.34 -5.17 -23.98
C HIS A 34 38.54 -5.40 -25.49
N GLU A 35 39.76 -5.83 -25.87
CA GLU A 35 40.24 -6.04 -27.25
C GLU A 35 39.32 -6.85 -28.18
N HIS A 36 38.45 -7.72 -27.62
CA HIS A 36 37.54 -8.57 -28.40
C HIS A 36 36.19 -7.92 -28.74
N TRP A 37 35.99 -6.66 -28.34
CA TRP A 37 34.72 -5.96 -28.50
C TRP A 37 34.88 -4.81 -29.49
N LEU A 38 34.07 -4.82 -30.53
CA LEU A 38 33.97 -3.66 -31.44
C LEU A 38 33.09 -2.61 -30.77
N VAL A 39 33.69 -1.46 -30.47
CA VAL A 39 32.99 -0.29 -29.93
C VAL A 39 32.53 0.58 -31.10
N GLN A 40 31.23 0.61 -31.34
CA GLN A 40 30.64 1.55 -32.28
C GLN A 40 30.27 2.85 -31.54
N VAL A 41 30.94 3.96 -31.89
CA VAL A 41 30.62 5.30 -31.36
C VAL A 41 29.66 5.97 -32.34
N TRP A 42 28.44 6.26 -31.89
CA TRP A 42 27.38 6.84 -32.73
C TRP A 42 27.50 8.35 -32.86
N GLU A 43 28.09 9.02 -31.87
CA GLU A 43 28.28 10.47 -31.87
C GLU A 43 29.62 10.83 -31.20
N PRO A 44 30.47 11.66 -31.83
CA PRO A 44 31.79 12.01 -31.30
C PRO A 44 31.73 13.10 -30.22
N ARG A 45 30.56 13.72 -30.01
CA ARG A 45 30.37 14.79 -29.03
C ARG A 45 29.87 14.21 -27.70
N LEU A 46 30.36 14.78 -26.61
CA LEU A 46 29.84 14.48 -25.28
C LEU A 46 28.43 15.05 -25.16
N TYR A 47 27.49 14.25 -24.68
CA TYR A 47 26.16 14.72 -24.35
C TYR A 47 26.25 15.72 -23.19
N ASP A 48 25.60 16.88 -23.37
CA ASP A 48 25.35 17.79 -22.26
C ASP A 48 24.15 17.27 -21.45
N LEU A 49 24.17 17.52 -20.14
CA LEU A 49 23.07 17.13 -19.26
C LEU A 49 21.76 17.83 -19.67
N ALA A 50 21.86 19.08 -20.14
CA ALA A 50 20.73 19.82 -20.69
C ALA A 50 20.10 19.08 -21.88
N TRP A 51 20.94 18.60 -22.82
CA TRP A 51 20.47 17.85 -23.99
C TRP A 51 19.80 16.54 -23.61
N LEU A 52 20.32 15.82 -22.62
CA LEU A 52 19.70 14.57 -22.14
C LEU A 52 18.34 14.84 -21.48
N SER A 53 18.23 15.96 -20.75
CA SER A 53 17.02 16.31 -19.99
C SER A 53 15.81 16.60 -20.87
N ASP A 54 16.00 17.04 -22.11
CA ASP A 54 14.92 17.30 -23.08
C ASP A 54 14.12 16.04 -23.44
N TYR A 55 14.69 14.85 -23.23
CA TYR A 55 14.05 13.56 -23.52
C TYR A 55 13.38 12.90 -22.31
N LEU A 56 13.49 13.50 -21.11
CA LEU A 56 12.99 12.94 -19.85
C LEU A 56 11.85 13.79 -19.29
N ASP A 57 10.75 13.14 -18.89
CA ASP A 57 9.72 13.80 -18.06
C ASP A 57 10.26 13.97 -16.64
N LEU A 58 10.80 15.15 -16.34
CA LEU A 58 11.32 15.54 -15.01
C LEU A 58 10.22 16.06 -14.06
N SER A 59 8.94 15.90 -14.40
CA SER A 59 7.88 16.26 -13.46
C SER A 59 8.02 15.50 -12.14
N SER A 60 7.75 16.19 -11.04
CA SER A 60 7.82 15.60 -9.71
C SER A 60 6.97 14.33 -9.63
N TYR A 61 7.53 13.27 -9.04
CA TYR A 61 6.81 12.01 -8.90
C TYR A 61 5.63 12.16 -7.95
N ASN A 62 4.42 12.23 -8.50
CA ASN A 62 3.20 12.51 -7.74
C ASN A 62 2.59 11.27 -7.06
N GLY A 63 3.27 10.11 -7.05
CA GLY A 63 2.79 8.86 -6.46
C GLY A 63 1.53 8.24 -7.08
N ARG A 64 0.86 8.98 -7.99
CA ARG A 64 -0.39 8.61 -8.68
C ARG A 64 -0.19 8.19 -10.13
N LYS A 65 1.01 8.37 -10.69
CA LYS A 65 1.34 7.88 -12.03
C LYS A 65 1.64 6.39 -11.91
N SER A 66 0.69 5.54 -12.33
CA SER A 66 0.99 4.13 -12.62
C SER A 66 2.05 4.13 -13.71
N LEU A 67 3.19 3.47 -13.48
CA LEU A 67 4.19 3.32 -14.54
C LEU A 67 3.54 2.64 -15.76
N PRO A 68 3.91 3.03 -16.99
CA PRO A 68 3.39 2.38 -18.19
C PRO A 68 3.66 0.87 -18.15
N GLU A 69 2.69 0.10 -18.64
CA GLU A 69 2.66 -1.37 -18.57
C GLU A 69 3.64 -2.05 -19.57
N TYR A 70 4.63 -1.33 -20.08
CA TYR A 70 5.58 -1.84 -21.06
C TYR A 70 6.82 -2.46 -20.39
N GLY A 71 7.13 -3.70 -20.77
CA GLY A 71 8.44 -4.34 -20.62
C GLY A 71 8.82 -4.87 -19.22
N LEU A 72 8.82 -4.02 -18.19
CA LEU A 72 9.35 -4.31 -16.85
C LEU A 72 8.27 -4.41 -15.77
N GLY A 73 7.05 -3.95 -16.05
CA GLY A 73 6.00 -3.83 -15.06
C GLY A 73 5.26 -5.11 -14.73
N ARG A 74 5.26 -6.15 -15.57
CA ARG A 74 4.30 -7.27 -15.43
C ARG A 74 4.53 -8.15 -14.19
N ASN A 75 5.79 -8.54 -13.93
CA ASN A 75 6.12 -9.32 -12.73
C ASN A 75 5.83 -8.51 -11.46
N CYS A 76 6.24 -7.23 -11.44
CA CYS A 76 5.97 -6.32 -10.34
C CYS A 76 4.46 -6.10 -10.14
N THR A 77 3.70 -5.85 -11.21
CA THR A 77 2.24 -5.67 -11.16
C THR A 77 1.54 -6.94 -10.65
N LEU A 78 1.97 -8.12 -11.11
CA LEU A 78 1.46 -9.39 -10.62
C LEU A 78 1.72 -9.55 -9.12
N PHE A 79 2.94 -9.28 -8.68
CA PHE A 79 3.33 -9.32 -7.27
C PHE A 79 2.51 -8.34 -6.42
N GLU A 80 2.41 -7.08 -6.86
CA GLU A 80 1.68 -6.00 -6.21
C GLU A 80 0.19 -6.32 -6.04
N LYS A 81 -0.47 -6.76 -7.11
CA LYS A 81 -1.89 -7.17 -7.07
C LYS A 81 -2.09 -8.38 -6.15
N THR A 82 -1.21 -9.37 -6.25
CA THR A 82 -1.33 -10.63 -5.49
C THR A 82 -1.07 -10.42 -4.00
N ARG A 83 -0.05 -9.65 -3.60
CA ARG A 83 0.28 -9.42 -2.18
C ARG A 83 -0.82 -8.63 -1.46
N LEU A 84 -1.40 -7.62 -2.12
CA LEU A 84 -2.47 -6.80 -1.53
C LEU A 84 -3.73 -7.62 -1.27
N TRP A 85 -4.02 -8.58 -2.15
CA TRP A 85 -5.07 -9.58 -1.91
C TRP A 85 -4.68 -10.53 -0.78
N ALA A 86 -3.47 -11.09 -0.80
CA ALA A 86 -3.01 -12.10 0.14
C ALA A 86 -3.05 -11.62 1.61
N TYR A 87 -2.60 -10.38 1.87
CA TYR A 87 -2.67 -9.77 3.20
C TYR A 87 -4.09 -9.68 3.75
N LYS A 88 -5.08 -9.56 2.87
CA LYS A 88 -6.49 -9.50 3.25
C LYS A 88 -7.09 -10.89 3.38
N ALA A 89 -6.79 -11.79 2.45
CA ALA A 89 -7.43 -13.09 2.29
C ALA A 89 -6.98 -14.13 3.32
N ILE A 90 -5.74 -14.07 3.83
CA ILE A 90 -5.23 -15.02 4.85
C ILE A 90 -6.11 -15.07 6.11
N ARG A 91 -6.83 -13.98 6.37
CA ARG A 91 -7.73 -13.82 7.52
C ARG A 91 -9.04 -14.61 7.41
N GLN A 92 -9.35 -15.21 6.26
CA GLN A 92 -10.60 -15.95 6.04
C GLN A 92 -10.62 -17.35 6.68
N GLY A 93 -9.49 -17.80 7.23
CA GLY A 93 -9.43 -19.12 7.88
C GLY A 93 -8.06 -19.53 8.40
N TRP A 94 -7.01 -18.72 8.20
CA TRP A 94 -5.62 -19.08 8.55
C TRP A 94 -5.24 -20.50 8.09
N PRO A 95 -5.37 -20.80 6.79
CA PRO A 95 -5.14 -22.14 6.26
C PRO A 95 -3.68 -22.57 6.39
N ASP A 96 -3.45 -23.88 6.37
CA ASP A 96 -2.11 -24.46 6.38
C ASP A 96 -1.32 -24.05 5.12
N TYR A 97 0.02 -24.01 5.23
CA TYR A 97 0.90 -23.58 4.15
C TYR A 97 0.63 -24.20 2.76
N PRO A 98 0.44 -25.53 2.59
CA PRO A 98 0.19 -26.10 1.25
C PRO A 98 -1.13 -25.63 0.64
N GLU A 99 -2.19 -25.52 1.44
CA GLU A 99 -3.50 -25.01 1.00
C GLU A 99 -3.42 -23.52 0.65
N TRP A 100 -2.70 -22.76 1.47
CA TRP A 100 -2.46 -21.34 1.24
C TRP A 100 -1.65 -21.10 -0.03
N LEU A 101 -0.61 -21.90 -0.27
CA LEU A 101 0.19 -21.83 -1.48
C LEU A 101 -0.66 -22.11 -2.73
N ALA A 102 -1.54 -23.12 -2.69
CA ALA A 102 -2.46 -23.41 -3.78
C ALA A 102 -3.38 -22.21 -4.07
N ALA A 103 -3.99 -21.63 -3.04
CA ALA A 103 -4.84 -20.44 -3.19
C ALA A 103 -4.07 -19.23 -3.78
N CYS A 104 -2.82 -19.01 -3.36
CA CYS A 104 -1.97 -17.97 -3.92
C CYS A 104 -1.62 -18.23 -5.40
N VAL A 105 -1.35 -19.47 -5.78
CA VAL A 105 -1.05 -19.86 -7.16
C VAL A 105 -2.28 -19.66 -8.05
N ASP A 106 -3.46 -20.08 -7.61
CA ASP A 106 -4.71 -19.90 -8.34
C ASP A 106 -5.00 -18.41 -8.56
N ARG A 107 -4.84 -17.60 -7.51
CA ARG A 107 -5.06 -16.15 -7.62
C ARG A 107 -4.04 -15.47 -8.54
N ALA A 108 -2.77 -15.82 -8.42
CA ALA A 108 -1.73 -15.28 -9.29
C ALA A 108 -1.95 -15.69 -10.76
N SER A 109 -2.42 -16.92 -10.99
CA SER A 109 -2.75 -17.42 -12.32
C SER A 109 -3.95 -16.67 -12.91
N GLY A 110 -4.97 -16.36 -12.10
CA GLY A 110 -6.09 -15.52 -12.50
C GLY A 110 -5.69 -14.10 -12.90
N TYR A 111 -4.73 -13.48 -12.19
CA TYR A 111 -4.18 -12.18 -12.59
C TYR A 111 -3.30 -12.27 -13.84
N ASN A 112 -2.54 -13.37 -13.99
CA ASN A 112 -1.71 -13.58 -15.17
C ASN A 112 -2.53 -13.69 -16.46
N ALA A 113 -3.72 -14.27 -16.38
CA ALA A 113 -4.66 -14.37 -17.51
C ALA A 113 -5.22 -13.02 -17.99
N GLN A 114 -5.07 -11.96 -17.20
CA GLN A 114 -5.52 -10.61 -17.57
C GLN A 114 -4.48 -9.83 -18.40
N PHE A 115 -3.23 -10.31 -18.45
CA PHE A 115 -2.19 -9.66 -19.25
C PHE A 115 -2.38 -9.99 -20.73
N GLU A 116 -2.13 -9.02 -21.61
CA GLU A 116 -2.13 -9.21 -23.07
C GLU A 116 -1.17 -10.34 -23.50
N GLN A 117 -0.03 -10.44 -22.82
CA GLN A 117 0.93 -11.52 -22.98
C GLN A 117 1.21 -12.16 -21.61
N PRO A 118 0.68 -13.38 -21.35
CA PRO A 118 0.82 -14.02 -20.06
C PRO A 118 2.27 -14.43 -19.77
N LEU A 119 2.66 -14.35 -18.50
CA LEU A 119 3.95 -14.84 -18.01
C LEU A 119 3.97 -16.37 -18.00
N PRO A 120 5.17 -16.99 -18.12
CA PRO A 120 5.31 -18.42 -18.00
C PRO A 120 4.87 -18.91 -16.62
N ALA A 121 4.20 -20.07 -16.58
CA ALA A 121 3.63 -20.62 -15.35
C ALA A 121 4.65 -20.80 -14.21
N ASN A 122 5.92 -21.07 -14.54
CA ASN A 122 6.99 -21.16 -13.54
C ASN A 122 7.25 -19.83 -12.84
N GLU A 123 7.23 -18.72 -13.57
CA GLU A 123 7.44 -17.39 -12.99
C GLU A 123 6.28 -17.00 -12.07
N VAL A 124 5.06 -17.26 -12.50
CA VAL A 124 3.84 -17.08 -11.68
C VAL A 124 3.92 -17.88 -10.38
N ARG A 125 4.33 -19.16 -10.46
CA ARG A 125 4.50 -20.02 -9.28
C ARG A 125 5.57 -19.50 -8.32
N HIS A 126 6.69 -18.99 -8.82
CA HIS A 126 7.73 -18.39 -7.97
C HIS A 126 7.21 -17.14 -7.24
N THR A 127 6.49 -16.27 -7.94
CA THR A 127 5.86 -15.07 -7.35
C THR A 127 4.81 -15.45 -6.31
N ALA A 128 3.96 -16.44 -6.59
CA ALA A 128 2.97 -16.93 -5.63
C ALA A 128 3.64 -17.54 -4.38
N LYS A 129 4.72 -18.32 -4.57
CA LYS A 129 5.47 -18.96 -3.48
C LYS A 129 6.14 -17.94 -2.57
N SER A 130 6.73 -16.87 -3.12
CA SER A 130 7.37 -15.83 -2.32
C SER A 130 6.34 -15.11 -1.42
N ILE A 131 5.16 -14.79 -1.97
CA ILE A 131 4.06 -14.17 -1.23
C ILE A 131 3.51 -15.13 -0.17
N ALA A 132 3.20 -16.37 -0.54
CA ALA A 132 2.66 -17.37 0.39
C ALA A 132 3.60 -17.61 1.58
N LYS A 133 4.90 -17.77 1.31
CA LYS A 133 5.92 -17.93 2.35
C LYS A 133 5.98 -16.72 3.28
N TRP A 134 6.07 -15.51 2.73
CA TRP A 134 6.15 -14.30 3.55
C TRP A 134 4.90 -14.13 4.42
N THR A 135 3.72 -14.29 3.81
CA THR A 135 2.45 -14.10 4.52
C THR A 135 2.25 -15.10 5.65
N HIS A 136 2.54 -16.38 5.43
CA HIS A 136 2.42 -17.41 6.45
C HIS A 136 3.44 -17.25 7.60
N GLN A 137 4.60 -16.63 7.34
CA GLN A 137 5.62 -16.40 8.36
C GLN A 137 5.36 -15.14 9.20
N HIS A 138 4.79 -14.09 8.61
CA HIS A 138 4.72 -12.76 9.24
C HIS A 138 3.31 -12.38 9.70
N LEU A 139 2.26 -12.90 9.08
CA LEU A 139 0.90 -12.66 9.54
C LEU A 139 0.51 -13.75 10.53
N SER A 140 -0.01 -13.31 11.68
CA SER A 140 -0.59 -14.19 12.68
C SER A 140 -1.89 -13.58 13.23
N PRO A 141 -2.82 -14.41 13.75
CA PRO A 141 -4.03 -13.91 14.39
C PRO A 141 -3.72 -12.94 15.54
N ALA A 142 -2.69 -13.26 16.34
CA ALA A 142 -2.26 -12.43 17.46
C ALA A 142 -1.71 -11.07 17.00
N GLY A 143 -0.79 -11.06 16.03
CA GLY A 143 -0.22 -9.81 15.49
C GLY A 143 -1.27 -8.93 14.83
N PHE A 144 -2.28 -9.52 14.18
CA PHE A 144 -3.39 -8.75 13.63
C PHE A 144 -4.23 -8.08 14.72
N ARG A 145 -4.54 -8.78 15.82
CA ARG A 145 -5.30 -8.23 16.95
C ARG A 145 -4.55 -7.07 17.61
N GLU A 146 -3.24 -7.21 17.80
CA GLU A 146 -2.39 -6.16 18.34
C GLU A 146 -2.39 -4.91 17.45
N GLU A 147 -2.19 -5.08 16.14
CA GLU A 147 -2.21 -3.96 15.20
C GLU A 147 -3.59 -3.30 15.12
N GLN A 148 -4.68 -4.07 15.21
CA GLN A 148 -6.03 -3.50 15.30
C GLN A 148 -6.25 -2.73 16.61
N ALA A 149 -5.79 -3.25 17.75
CA ALA A 149 -5.88 -2.55 19.03
C ALA A 149 -5.09 -1.22 18.99
N ARG A 150 -3.87 -1.24 18.44
CA ARG A 150 -3.04 -0.04 18.26
C ARG A 150 -3.72 1.00 17.37
N ARG A 151 -4.28 0.57 16.23
CA ARG A 151 -5.02 1.45 15.31
C ARG A 151 -6.31 1.98 15.93
N GLY A 152 -7.04 1.14 16.64
CA GLY A 152 -8.26 1.48 17.37
C GLY A 152 -7.99 2.50 18.47
N ALA A 153 -6.92 2.33 19.26
CA ALA A 153 -6.51 3.29 20.28
C ALA A 153 -6.16 4.65 19.68
N LYS A 154 -5.42 4.68 18.56
CA LYS A 154 -5.13 5.93 17.84
C LYS A 154 -6.41 6.59 17.32
N GLY A 155 -7.30 5.83 16.70
CA GLY A 155 -8.59 6.33 16.20
C GLY A 155 -9.51 6.82 17.32
N GLY A 156 -9.54 6.14 18.46
CA GLY A 156 -10.31 6.52 19.64
C GLY A 156 -9.82 7.82 20.28
N LYS A 157 -8.50 8.06 20.30
CA LYS A 157 -7.94 9.34 20.77
C LYS A 157 -8.31 10.53 19.88
N VAL A 158 -8.43 10.30 18.57
CA VAL A 158 -8.79 11.34 17.59
C VAL A 158 -10.30 11.55 17.51
N SER A 159 -11.11 10.52 17.74
CA SER A 159 -12.56 10.60 17.61
C SER A 159 -13.27 10.83 18.95
N LYS A 160 -13.95 11.97 19.10
CA LYS A 160 -14.74 12.31 20.30
C LYS A 160 -16.14 11.66 20.36
N GLY A 161 -16.39 10.54 19.69
CA GLY A 161 -17.74 9.97 19.66
C GLY A 161 -17.99 8.88 18.63
N GLY A 162 -17.11 7.89 18.52
CA GLY A 162 -17.37 6.70 17.69
C GLY A 162 -17.57 7.00 16.20
N GLY A 163 -16.87 8.01 15.67
CA GLY A 163 -16.84 8.30 14.24
C GLY A 163 -18.12 8.93 13.65
N ARG A 164 -19.14 9.25 14.46
CA ARG A 164 -20.30 10.00 13.97
C ARG A 164 -19.96 11.50 14.02
N PRO A 165 -19.86 12.21 12.89
CA PRO A 165 -19.70 13.66 12.93
C PRO A 165 -20.89 14.28 13.66
N SER A 166 -20.64 15.09 14.69
CA SER A 166 -21.65 16.00 15.21
C SER A 166 -21.88 17.05 14.13
N ASN A 167 -23.04 16.99 13.50
CA ASN A 167 -23.38 17.86 12.36
C ASN A 167 -23.60 19.32 12.79
N SER A 168 -23.43 19.64 14.07
CA SER A 168 -23.77 20.91 14.68
C SER A 168 -22.59 21.86 14.90
N GLY A 169 -21.33 21.41 14.79
CA GLY A 169 -20.14 22.24 15.09
C GLY A 169 -20.05 22.78 16.53
N LYS A 170 -21.10 22.59 17.33
CA LYS A 170 -21.21 22.94 18.75
C LYS A 170 -21.08 21.65 19.55
N ASP A 171 -20.11 21.62 20.45
CA ASP A 171 -19.89 20.46 21.30
C ASP A 171 -21.01 20.39 22.35
N LYS A 172 -21.44 19.18 22.73
CA LYS A 172 -22.59 19.01 23.65
C LYS A 172 -22.36 19.70 25.01
N SER A 173 -21.10 19.86 25.41
CA SER A 173 -20.68 20.58 26.61
C SER A 173 -21.09 22.05 26.58
N ASP A 174 -21.09 22.68 25.41
CA ASP A 174 -21.24 24.12 25.28
C ASP A 174 -22.70 24.55 25.37
N LEU A 175 -23.61 23.64 24.99
CA LEU A 175 -25.06 23.85 25.04
C LEU A 175 -25.69 23.47 26.39
N LEU A 176 -24.97 22.70 27.22
CA LEU A 176 -25.49 22.15 28.48
C LEU A 176 -25.92 23.23 29.50
N PRO A 177 -25.15 24.32 29.72
CA PRO A 177 -25.51 25.36 30.67
C PRO A 177 -26.80 26.10 30.27
N GLU A 178 -26.96 26.39 28.98
CA GLU A 178 -28.11 27.12 28.46
C GLU A 178 -29.39 26.28 28.53
N VAL A 179 -29.28 24.98 28.25
CA VAL A 179 -30.40 24.05 28.37
C VAL A 179 -30.89 23.92 29.82
N LEU A 180 -29.97 23.92 30.79
CA LEU A 180 -30.32 23.91 32.22
C LEU A 180 -31.01 25.22 32.62
N ARG A 181 -30.56 26.37 32.10
CA ARG A 181 -31.18 27.68 32.32
C ARG A 181 -32.61 27.72 31.80
N LEU A 182 -32.82 27.30 30.56
CA LEU A 182 -34.14 27.27 29.92
C LEU A 182 -35.08 26.25 30.59
N LYS A 183 -34.57 25.10 31.02
CA LYS A 183 -35.35 24.14 31.82
C LYS A 183 -35.75 24.71 33.18
N ALA A 184 -34.86 25.43 33.86
CA ALA A 184 -35.18 26.09 35.12
C ALA A 184 -36.25 27.17 34.97
N GLN A 185 -36.34 27.78 33.79
CA GLN A 185 -37.41 28.73 33.41
C GLN A 185 -38.72 28.04 32.99
N GLY A 186 -38.77 26.70 32.98
CA GLY A 186 -39.98 25.93 32.70
C GLY A 186 -40.26 25.68 31.21
N TYR A 187 -39.32 26.01 30.31
CA TYR A 187 -39.49 25.73 28.88
C TYR A 187 -39.52 24.22 28.61
N THR A 188 -40.36 23.81 27.64
CA THR A 188 -40.44 22.41 27.27
C THR A 188 -39.23 22.00 26.42
N ASN A 189 -38.89 20.71 26.41
CA ASN A 189 -37.80 20.20 25.58
C ASN A 189 -38.00 20.46 24.07
N ARG A 190 -39.24 20.76 23.63
CA ARG A 190 -39.54 21.12 22.24
C ARG A 190 -39.11 22.55 21.96
N ASP A 191 -39.50 23.47 22.83
CA ASP A 191 -39.19 24.90 22.69
C ASP A 191 -37.66 25.14 22.76
N ILE A 192 -36.97 24.41 23.64
CA ILE A 192 -35.50 24.46 23.76
C ILE A 192 -34.81 23.94 22.49
N ALA A 193 -35.35 22.89 21.87
CA ALA A 193 -34.79 22.33 20.64
C ALA A 193 -34.98 23.26 19.44
N ASP A 194 -36.13 23.92 19.36
CA ASP A 194 -36.46 24.89 18.31
C ASP A 194 -35.62 26.18 18.46
N ASP A 195 -35.40 26.66 19.70
CA ASP A 195 -34.58 27.85 19.99
C ASP A 195 -33.07 27.63 19.72
N LEU A 196 -32.56 26.44 20.06
CA LEU A 196 -31.15 26.10 19.81
C LEU A 196 -30.88 25.63 18.37
N GLY A 197 -31.93 25.40 17.57
CA GLY A 197 -31.84 24.90 16.19
C GLY A 197 -31.33 23.46 16.10
N GLU A 198 -31.51 22.64 17.15
CA GLU A 198 -30.95 21.30 17.25
C GLU A 198 -32.04 20.22 17.39
N HIS A 199 -32.01 19.21 16.52
CA HIS A 199 -33.07 18.21 16.43
C HIS A 199 -33.17 17.32 17.69
N LYS A 200 -34.41 16.97 18.09
CA LYS A 200 -34.84 16.25 19.33
C LYS A 200 -34.00 15.03 19.77
N LYS A 201 -33.22 14.43 18.85
CA LYS A 201 -32.47 13.19 19.05
C LYS A 201 -31.30 13.32 20.04
N TYR A 202 -30.81 14.53 20.30
CA TYR A 202 -29.65 14.77 21.19
C TYR A 202 -30.01 14.93 22.68
N TRP A 203 -31.29 15.16 22.99
CA TRP A 203 -31.72 15.70 24.29
C TRP A 203 -32.25 14.67 25.30
N GLY A 204 -32.46 13.41 24.88
CA GLY A 204 -32.97 12.33 25.76
C GLY A 204 -32.06 11.98 26.94
N SER A 205 -30.77 12.27 26.85
CA SER A 205 -29.79 12.01 27.92
C SER A 205 -29.64 13.15 28.94
N VAL A 206 -30.01 14.38 28.58
CA VAL A 206 -29.91 15.55 29.48
C VAL A 206 -31.04 15.55 30.51
N SER A 207 -32.18 14.94 30.20
CA SER A 207 -33.30 14.86 31.12
C SER A 207 -33.02 13.99 32.35
N TYR A 208 -32.09 13.03 32.29
CA TYR A 208 -31.76 12.18 33.45
C TYR A 208 -30.84 12.89 34.46
N ALA A 209 -29.92 13.74 33.97
CA ALA A 209 -28.97 14.47 34.80
C ALA A 209 -29.59 15.69 35.52
N ALA A 210 -30.64 16.30 34.96
CA ALA A 210 -31.34 17.43 35.60
C ALA A 210 -32.34 17.00 36.68
N ILE A 211 -32.77 15.72 36.69
CA ILE A 211 -33.75 15.18 37.65
C ILE A 211 -33.02 14.51 38.83
N ALA A 212 -31.86 13.90 38.59
CA ALA A 212 -31.01 13.38 39.66
C ALA A 212 -30.18 14.53 40.26
N GLY A 213 -30.65 15.13 41.36
CA GLY A 213 -29.80 15.93 42.24
C GLY A 213 -28.56 15.15 42.72
N PRO A 214 -27.60 15.78 43.43
CA PRO A 214 -26.40 15.10 43.88
C PRO A 214 -26.77 13.82 44.61
N PHE A 215 -26.23 12.69 44.15
CA PHE A 215 -26.40 11.40 44.80
C PHE A 215 -26.01 11.54 46.28
N PRO A 216 -26.85 11.10 47.24
CA PRO A 216 -26.44 11.08 48.63
C PRO A 216 -25.22 10.15 48.74
N SER A 217 -24.12 10.70 49.25
CA SER A 217 -22.93 9.93 49.61
C SER A 217 -23.32 8.87 50.62
N LEU A 218 -23.02 7.60 50.31
CA LEU A 218 -23.02 6.50 51.28
C LEU A 218 -21.94 6.74 52.35
#